data_AF-A0A2E8IEG1-F1
#
_entry.id   AF-A0A2E8IEG1-F1
#
_cell.length_a   1.000
_cell.length_b   1.000
_cell.length_c   1.000
_cell.angle_alpha   90.00
_cell.angle_beta   90.00
_cell.angle_gamma   90.00
#
_symmetry.space_group_name_H-M   'P 1'
#
loop_
_entity.id
_entity.type
_entity.pdbx_description
1 polymer ?
#
loop_
_entity_poly.entity_id
_entity_poly.type
_entity_poly.pdbx_seq_one_letter_code
_entity_poly.pdbx_strand_id
1 'polypeptide(L)'
;MRKFHFILLCCLATLLFQSCKKEEKEREIQPIEVKTVMVGKTSSENSGVHFSATGRIAADKSVKLSFQVSGTIEQFPVSMGDFVQKGSLIAKIDGTAYQKQYEARRAQAEMAEDNYNRVAEVYSKGSIAEVKM
;
A
#
# COMPACT_ATOMS: atom_id res chain seq x y z
N MET A 1 68.77 -46.07 -89.17
CA MET A 1 68.47 -46.08 -87.71
C MET A 1 68.56 -44.71 -87.01
N ARG A 2 69.45 -43.77 -87.41
CA ARG A 2 69.61 -42.44 -86.78
C ARG A 2 68.36 -41.52 -86.76
N LYS A 3 67.43 -41.69 -87.69
CA LYS A 3 66.18 -40.89 -87.77
C LYS A 3 65.14 -41.24 -86.70
N PHE A 4 65.15 -42.48 -86.20
CA PHE A 4 64.21 -42.95 -85.17
C PHE A 4 64.58 -42.44 -83.76
N HIS A 5 65.88 -42.29 -83.50
CA HIS A 5 66.39 -41.71 -82.25
C HIS A 5 66.05 -40.21 -82.11
N PHE A 6 66.03 -39.48 -83.23
CA PHE A 6 65.65 -38.06 -83.25
C PHE A 6 64.16 -37.85 -82.95
N ILE A 7 63.29 -38.78 -83.39
CA ILE A 7 61.85 -38.73 -83.11
C ILE A 7 61.55 -39.09 -81.64
N LEU A 8 62.29 -40.05 -81.06
CA LEU A 8 62.15 -40.42 -79.65
C LEU A 8 62.61 -39.31 -78.69
N LEU A 9 63.71 -38.60 -79.03
CA LEU A 9 64.23 -37.48 -78.23
C LEU A 9 63.26 -36.28 -78.23
N CYS A 10 62.59 -36.02 -79.35
CA CYS A 10 61.62 -34.92 -79.47
C CYS A 10 60.34 -35.20 -78.67
N CYS A 11 59.90 -36.46 -78.58
CA CYS A 11 58.73 -36.87 -77.80
C CYS A 11 58.97 -36.81 -76.28
N LEU A 12 60.21 -37.03 -75.83
CA LEU A 12 60.57 -36.89 -74.41
C LEU A 12 60.67 -35.42 -73.99
N ALA A 13 61.03 -34.53 -74.92
CA ALA A 13 61.09 -33.08 -74.67
C ALA A 13 59.70 -32.44 -74.50
N THR A 14 58.66 -32.95 -75.18
CA THR A 14 57.29 -32.43 -75.05
C THR A 14 56.60 -32.86 -73.75
N LEU A 15 57.01 -33.98 -73.13
CA LEU A 15 56.50 -34.40 -71.82
C LEU A 15 56.97 -33.48 -70.67
N LEU A 16 58.10 -32.79 -70.82
CA LEU A 16 58.65 -31.92 -69.78
C LEU A 16 57.96 -30.54 -69.72
N PHE A 17 57.11 -30.18 -70.70
CA PHE A 17 56.42 -28.88 -70.74
C PHE A 17 55.02 -28.85 -70.11
N GLN A 18 54.45 -29.97 -69.68
CA GLN A 18 53.10 -30.03 -69.09
C GLN A 18 53.05 -29.93 -67.55
N SER A 19 54.20 -29.76 -66.86
CA SER A 19 54.27 -29.87 -65.39
C SER A 19 54.27 -28.53 -64.62
N CYS A 20 54.00 -27.39 -65.27
CA CYS A 20 53.94 -26.10 -64.58
C CYS A 20 52.66 -25.32 -64.91
N LYS A 21 51.55 -25.74 -64.31
CA LYS A 21 50.37 -24.89 -64.12
C LYS A 21 49.93 -24.97 -62.66
N LYS A 22 50.23 -23.93 -61.89
CA LYS A 22 49.77 -23.75 -60.52
C LYS A 22 48.51 -22.87 -60.61
N GLU A 23 47.34 -23.46 -60.39
CA GLU A 23 46.10 -22.69 -60.23
C GLU A 23 46.04 -22.13 -58.80
N GLU A 24 46.17 -20.82 -58.69
CA GLU A 24 45.89 -20.07 -57.48
C GLU A 24 44.38 -19.82 -57.42
N LYS A 25 43.67 -20.64 -56.64
CA LYS A 25 42.26 -20.38 -56.30
C LYS A 25 42.22 -19.25 -55.28
N GLU A 26 41.90 -18.06 -55.75
CA GLU A 26 41.49 -16.94 -54.90
C GLU A 26 40.26 -17.35 -54.09
N ARG A 27 40.40 -17.44 -52.77
CA ARG A 27 39.27 -17.71 -51.88
C ARG A 27 38.48 -16.42 -51.74
N GLU A 28 37.32 -16.34 -52.38
CA GLU A 28 36.33 -15.32 -52.06
C GLU A 28 35.92 -15.47 -50.58
N ILE A 29 36.32 -14.49 -49.76
CA ILE A 29 35.90 -14.38 -48.37
C ILE A 29 34.45 -13.94 -48.39
N GLN A 30 33.52 -14.88 -48.23
CA GLN A 30 32.10 -14.51 -48.10
C GLN A 30 31.91 -13.74 -46.79
N PRO A 31 31.31 -12.54 -46.82
CA PRO A 31 31.10 -11.75 -45.61
C PRO A 31 30.19 -12.51 -44.65
N ILE A 32 30.64 -12.66 -43.40
CA ILE A 32 29.80 -13.21 -42.33
C ILE A 32 28.83 -12.11 -41.92
N GLU A 33 27.52 -12.35 -42.07
CA GLU A 33 26.52 -11.43 -41.53
C GLU A 33 26.64 -11.39 -40.01
N VAL A 34 26.90 -10.19 -39.49
CA VAL A 34 26.93 -9.91 -38.06
C VAL A 34 25.74 -9.03 -37.71
N LYS A 35 25.04 -9.38 -36.64
CA LYS A 35 23.92 -8.60 -36.14
C LYS A 35 24.47 -7.41 -35.35
N THR A 36 24.48 -6.23 -35.96
CA THR A 36 24.86 -4.99 -35.29
C THR A 36 23.64 -4.28 -34.71
N VAL A 37 23.77 -3.75 -33.50
CA VAL A 37 22.79 -2.82 -32.92
C VAL A 37 23.40 -1.43 -32.88
N MET A 38 22.70 -0.45 -33.45
CA MET A 38 23.07 0.96 -33.38
C MET A 38 22.86 1.47 -31.96
N VAL A 39 23.95 1.73 -31.24
CA VAL A 39 23.88 2.45 -29.95
C VAL A 39 23.83 3.95 -30.23
N GLY A 40 22.72 4.40 -30.79
CA GLY A 40 22.42 5.83 -30.85
C GLY A 40 22.08 6.32 -29.45
N LYS A 41 22.52 7.54 -29.09
CA LYS A 41 21.96 8.24 -27.93
C LYS A 41 20.46 8.30 -28.14
N THR A 42 19.72 7.39 -27.51
CA THR A 42 18.29 7.55 -27.28
C THR A 42 18.16 8.95 -26.73
N SER A 43 17.47 9.82 -27.48
CA SER A 43 16.91 11.04 -26.92
C SER A 43 16.48 10.70 -25.52
N SER A 44 16.91 11.46 -24.53
CA SER A 44 16.44 11.30 -23.16
C SER A 44 14.95 11.67 -23.12
N GLU A 45 14.11 10.97 -23.87
CA GLU A 45 12.78 10.60 -23.43
C GLU A 45 13.04 10.00 -22.08
N ASN A 46 12.70 10.83 -21.10
CA ASN A 46 12.70 10.55 -19.69
C ASN A 46 11.91 9.25 -19.54
N SER A 47 12.60 8.12 -19.74
CA SER A 47 12.08 6.78 -19.57
C SER A 47 12.14 6.56 -18.08
N GLY A 48 11.46 7.46 -17.36
CA GLY A 48 11.22 7.36 -15.94
C GLY A 48 10.59 5.99 -15.77
N VAL A 49 11.25 5.16 -14.99
CA VAL A 49 10.75 3.84 -14.64
C VAL A 49 9.35 4.04 -14.07
N HIS A 50 8.32 3.73 -14.87
CA HIS A 50 6.94 3.81 -14.44
C HIS A 50 6.67 2.62 -13.53
N PHE A 51 6.78 2.85 -12.23
CA PHE A 51 6.40 1.87 -11.23
C PHE A 51 4.90 1.96 -10.98
N SER A 52 4.18 0.88 -11.27
CA SER A 52 2.75 0.74 -10.96
C SER A 52 2.58 -0.26 -9.82
N ALA A 53 1.78 0.14 -8.82
CA ALA A 53 1.40 -0.72 -7.71
C ALA A 53 -0.09 -0.55 -7.43
N THR A 54 -0.75 -1.66 -7.11
CA THR A 54 -2.15 -1.67 -6.71
C THR A 54 -2.23 -1.54 -5.20
N GLY A 55 -3.09 -0.66 -4.71
CA GLY A 55 -3.35 -0.46 -3.29
C GLY A 55 -4.85 -0.22 -3.04
N ARG A 56 -5.25 -0.33 -1.78
CA ARG A 56 -6.62 -0.03 -1.35
C ARG A 56 -6.63 1.29 -0.60
N ILE A 57 -7.54 2.18 -0.97
CA ILE A 57 -7.82 3.41 -0.21
C ILE A 57 -8.70 3.02 0.98
N ALA A 58 -8.31 3.47 2.17
CA ALA A 58 -9.07 3.30 3.41
C ALA A 58 -9.17 4.66 4.12
N ALA A 59 -10.21 4.81 4.95
CA ALA A 59 -10.33 5.98 5.80
C ALA A 59 -9.18 6.01 6.80
N ASP A 60 -8.57 7.19 6.99
CA ASP A 60 -7.54 7.42 8.00
C ASP A 60 -8.06 7.09 9.41
N LYS A 61 -9.32 7.44 9.68
CA LYS A 61 -10.01 7.12 10.93
C LYS A 61 -11.43 6.63 10.67
N SER A 62 -11.78 5.52 11.31
CA SER A 62 -13.13 4.97 11.33
C SER A 62 -13.54 4.73 12.77
N VAL A 63 -14.68 5.28 13.17
CA VAL A 63 -15.20 5.17 14.53
C VAL A 63 -16.55 4.48 14.48
N LYS A 64 -16.70 3.40 15.25
CA LYS A 64 -18.00 2.76 15.48
C LYS A 64 -18.64 3.43 16.68
N LEU A 65 -19.80 4.03 16.48
CA LEU A 65 -20.57 4.67 17.54
C LEU A 65 -21.53 3.67 18.16
N SER A 66 -21.63 3.72 19.49
CA SER A 66 -22.59 2.94 20.27
C SER A 66 -23.07 3.77 21.45
N PHE A 67 -24.22 3.40 21.99
CA PHE A 67 -24.78 4.05 23.17
C PHE A 67 -24.08 3.56 24.44
N GLN A 68 -23.89 4.48 25.40
CA GLN A 68 -23.32 4.16 26.72
C GLN A 68 -24.34 3.49 27.65
N VAL A 69 -25.63 3.70 27.36
CA VAL A 69 -26.74 3.21 28.16
C VAL A 69 -27.72 2.45 27.27
N SER A 70 -28.40 1.48 27.86
CA SER A 70 -29.47 0.75 27.20
C SER A 70 -30.75 1.56 27.21
N GLY A 71 -31.52 1.55 26.13
CA GLY A 71 -32.81 2.21 26.08
C GLY A 71 -33.40 2.26 24.68
N THR A 72 -34.61 2.79 24.59
CA THR A 72 -35.34 2.96 23.32
C THR A 72 -34.93 4.27 22.67
N ILE A 73 -34.68 4.25 21.35
CA ILE A 73 -34.41 5.46 20.58
C ILE A 73 -35.69 6.28 20.48
N GLU A 74 -35.67 7.51 20.99
CA GLU A 74 -36.74 8.50 20.90
C GLU A 74 -36.64 9.29 19.58
N GLN A 75 -35.43 9.67 19.17
CA GLN A 75 -35.19 10.46 17.95
C GLN A 75 -33.90 10.04 17.25
N PHE A 76 -33.91 10.05 15.91
CA PHE A 76 -32.75 9.78 15.06
C PHE A 76 -32.73 10.76 13.87
N PRO A 77 -32.24 12.00 14.07
CA PRO A 77 -32.38 13.08 13.08
C PRO A 77 -31.35 13.05 11.93
N VAL A 78 -30.44 12.07 11.88
CA VAL A 78 -29.39 11.99 10.85
C VAL A 78 -29.64 10.90 9.82
N SER A 79 -29.17 11.11 8.61
CA SER A 79 -29.24 10.16 7.49
C SER A 79 -27.86 9.64 7.08
N MET A 80 -27.86 8.54 6.33
CA MET A 80 -26.60 7.99 5.80
C MET A 80 -25.96 8.96 4.81
N GLY A 81 -24.68 9.28 5.03
CA GLY A 81 -23.92 10.21 4.22
C GLY A 81 -23.88 11.64 4.75
N ASP A 82 -24.63 11.95 5.81
CA ASP A 82 -24.64 13.28 6.40
C ASP A 82 -23.28 13.63 7.03
N PHE A 83 -22.87 14.88 6.86
CA PHE A 83 -21.71 15.44 7.53
C PHE A 83 -22.09 15.90 8.94
N VAL A 84 -21.47 15.31 9.96
CA VAL A 84 -21.71 15.63 11.37
C VAL A 84 -20.44 16.19 12.02
N GLN A 85 -20.62 17.08 12.98
CA GLN A 85 -19.51 17.68 13.74
C GLN A 85 -19.45 17.09 15.15
N LYS A 86 -18.34 17.33 15.86
CA LYS A 86 -18.20 16.91 17.25
C LYS A 86 -19.28 17.59 18.10
N GLY A 87 -20.05 16.79 18.82
CA GLY A 87 -21.16 17.26 19.67
C GLY A 87 -22.51 17.37 18.97
N SER A 88 -22.60 17.06 17.67
CA SER A 88 -23.88 16.97 16.97
C SER A 88 -24.75 15.85 17.53
N LEU A 89 -26.06 16.10 17.64
CA LEU A 89 -27.05 15.11 18.05
C LEU A 89 -27.26 14.10 16.91
N ILE A 90 -26.82 12.86 17.12
CA ILE A 90 -27.01 11.75 16.18
C ILE A 90 -28.27 10.97 16.51
N ALA A 91 -28.51 10.74 17.81
CA ALA A 91 -29.67 10.01 18.30
C ALA A 91 -29.96 10.39 19.75
N LYS A 92 -31.24 10.39 20.11
CA LYS A 92 -31.74 10.62 21.47
C LYS A 92 -32.38 9.34 21.99
N ILE A 93 -31.97 8.91 23.18
CA ILE A 93 -32.60 7.78 23.89
C ILE A 93 -33.66 8.35 24.85
N ASP A 94 -34.76 7.63 25.04
CA ASP A 94 -35.73 7.93 26.11
C ASP A 94 -35.04 7.88 27.48
N GLY A 95 -34.85 9.07 28.06
CA GLY A 95 -34.17 9.27 29.33
C GLY A 95 -35.08 9.19 30.56
N THR A 96 -36.37 8.88 30.40
CA THR A 96 -37.37 9.04 31.49
C THR A 96 -36.99 8.24 32.75
N ALA A 97 -36.59 6.98 32.58
CA ALA A 97 -36.17 6.14 33.71
C ALA A 97 -34.90 6.69 34.41
N TYR A 98 -33.93 7.16 33.63
CA TYR A 98 -32.69 7.74 34.15
C TYR A 98 -32.96 9.06 34.88
N GLN A 99 -33.83 9.91 34.34
CA GLN A 99 -34.23 11.15 34.96
C GLN A 99 -34.92 10.91 36.32
N LYS A 100 -35.84 9.94 36.39
CA LYS A 100 -36.51 9.58 37.65
C LYS A 100 -35.56 9.00 38.67
N GLN A 101 -34.60 8.18 38.24
CA GLN A 101 -33.55 7.67 39.13
C GLN A 101 -32.68 8.80 39.67
N TYR A 102 -32.27 9.75 38.80
CA TYR A 102 -31.51 10.92 39.20
C TYR A 102 -32.26 11.77 40.24
N GLU A 103 -33.53 12.09 39.98
CA GLU A 103 -34.39 12.85 40.90
C GLU A 103 -34.50 12.18 42.27
N ALA A 104 -34.73 10.86 42.29
CA ALA A 104 -34.83 10.10 43.54
C ALA A 104 -33.52 10.12 44.34
N ARG A 105 -32.37 9.94 43.67
CA ARG A 105 -31.05 9.98 44.34
C ARG A 105 -30.69 11.37 44.82
N ARG A 106 -31.05 12.40 44.06
CA ARG A 106 -30.87 13.79 44.46
C ARG A 106 -31.65 14.11 45.73
N ALA A 107 -32.93 13.74 45.78
CA ALA A 107 -33.75 13.94 46.98
C ALA A 107 -33.19 13.20 48.22
N GLN A 108 -32.65 11.99 48.03
CA GLN A 108 -31.96 11.26 49.10
C GLN A 108 -30.70 11.98 49.59
N ALA A 109 -29.92 12.56 48.68
CA ALA A 109 -28.74 13.33 49.03
C ALA A 109 -29.10 14.62 49.79
N GLU A 110 -30.12 15.35 49.32
CA GLU A 110 -30.62 16.56 49.98
C GLU A 110 -31.12 16.26 51.40
N MET A 111 -31.91 15.20 51.59
CA MET A 111 -32.34 14.78 52.94
C MET A 111 -31.18 14.41 53.86
N ALA A 112 -30.14 13.75 53.32
CA ALA A 112 -28.96 13.39 54.08
C ALA A 112 -28.15 14.63 54.49
N GLU A 113 -28.02 15.60 53.59
CA GLU A 113 -27.36 16.87 53.84
C GLU A 113 -28.11 17.70 54.89
N ASP A 114 -29.43 17.84 54.77
CA ASP A 114 -30.26 18.52 55.76
C ASP A 114 -30.15 17.87 57.15
N ASN A 115 -30.19 16.54 57.19
CA ASN A 115 -30.03 15.81 58.44
C ASN A 115 -28.63 16.01 59.03
N TYR A 116 -27.58 16.00 58.20
CA TYR A 116 -26.22 16.30 58.62
C TYR A 116 -26.10 17.71 59.20
N ASN A 117 -26.61 18.71 58.48
CA ASN A 117 -26.56 20.11 58.90
C ASN A 117 -27.28 20.32 60.24
N ARG A 118 -28.45 19.70 60.40
CA ARG A 118 -29.21 19.72 61.66
C ARG A 118 -28.43 19.07 62.80
N VAL A 119 -27.85 17.89 62.59
CA VAL A 119 -27.07 17.20 63.63
C VAL A 119 -25.81 18.00 63.97
N ALA A 120 -25.13 18.57 62.98
CA ALA A 120 -23.95 19.41 63.17
C ALA A 120 -24.27 20.68 63.98
N GLU A 121 -25.40 21.33 63.72
CA GLU A 121 -25.84 22.50 64.49
C GLU A 121 -26.09 22.14 65.97
N VAL A 122 -26.85 21.07 66.23
CA VAL A 122 -27.17 20.66 67.61
C VAL A 122 -25.92 20.13 68.33
N TYR A 123 -24.99 19.48 67.62
CA TYR A 123 -23.68 19.11 68.14
C TYR A 123 -22.85 20.35 68.52
N SER A 124 -22.81 21.38 67.68
CA SER A 124 -22.08 22.62 67.96
C SER A 124 -22.60 23.35 69.21
N LYS A 125 -23.90 23.19 69.51
CA LYS A 125 -24.56 23.72 70.71
C LYS A 125 -24.32 22.87 71.96
N GLY A 126 -23.48 21.83 71.88
CA GLY A 126 -23.12 20.94 72.99
C GLY A 126 -24.27 20.03 73.46
N SER A 127 -25.33 19.91 72.67
CA SER A 127 -26.57 19.23 73.08
C SER A 127 -26.61 17.74 72.72
N ILE A 128 -25.58 17.21 72.03
CA ILE A 128 -25.45 15.78 71.69
C ILE A 128 -23.97 15.37 71.81
N ALA A 129 -23.70 14.15 72.28
CA ALA A 129 -22.35 13.57 72.34
C ALA A 129 -21.88 13.09 70.95
N GLU A 130 -20.57 13.18 70.70
CA GLU A 130 -19.95 12.68 69.47
C GLU A 130 -20.14 11.17 69.34
N VAL A 131 -20.87 10.73 68.32
CA VAL A 131 -20.99 9.31 67.98
C VAL A 131 -19.84 8.96 67.04
N LYS A 132 -18.75 8.40 67.59
CA LYS A 132 -17.71 7.74 66.78
C LYS A 132 -18.26 6.44 66.23
N MET A 133 -18.26 6.32 64.90
CA MET A 133 -18.46 5.05 64.19
C MET A 133 -17.16 4.24 64.15
#